data_AF-A0A5P9H3Y2-F1
#
_entry.id   AF-A0A5P9H3Y2-F1
#
_cell.length_a   1.000
_cell.length_b   1.000
_cell.length_c   1.000
_cell.angle_alpha   90.00
_cell.angle_beta   90.00
_cell.angle_gamma   90.00
#
_symmetry.space_group_name_H-M   'P 1'
#
loop_
_entity.id
_entity.type
_entity.pdbx_description
1 polymer ?
#
loop_
_entity_poly.entity_id
_entity_poly.type
_entity_poly.pdbx_seq_one_letter_code
_entity_poly.pdbx_strand_id
1 'polypeptide(L)'
;MRVIRLALMLIFAGLAAQAEQREDYLEMARRGWSYELRTTMIGRDMAIPVRINGRDMAGAALCVVGEKPHAETRAVLTAFRGLIGEVYGKPLPMRFAGATAQGCGAGRVVLLRLYSGRPPNRALSADVAWMNSAFGLGLPRGRDYAAMSPAMAQTFFGHLGQVTHIMVKQPGPSTPGTLERKFYRSILVEELYQSFTFGMDVLKFDRDARFVSKLQEFPVNMGRMPWSSRGFMRAILGSNPVGLCRFDVFMLHAVAQSPGAQTNAPEFIEFIDANYERLDALSAESFADARFAPLMDPDCAADRTVR
;
A
#
# COMPACT_ATOMS: atom_id res chain seq x y z
N MET A 1 -8.73 44.54 23.28
CA MET A 1 -8.50 44.58 21.81
C MET A 1 -7.34 43.70 21.33
N ARG A 2 -6.13 43.71 21.94
CA ARG A 2 -5.00 42.86 21.50
C ARG A 2 -5.28 41.35 21.59
N VAL A 3 -5.90 40.87 22.67
CA VAL A 3 -6.25 39.45 22.85
C VAL A 3 -7.28 38.96 21.82
N ILE A 4 -8.27 39.79 21.51
CA ILE A 4 -9.30 39.48 20.49
C ILE A 4 -8.69 39.42 19.09
N ARG A 5 -7.75 40.32 18.75
CA ARG A 5 -7.05 40.28 17.46
C ARG A 5 -6.14 39.07 17.33
N LEU A 6 -5.44 38.68 18.40
CA LEU A 6 -4.59 37.49 18.42
C LEU A 6 -5.42 36.20 18.28
N ALA A 7 -6.55 36.11 18.99
CA ALA A 7 -7.49 35.00 18.87
C ALA A 7 -8.07 34.89 17.46
N LEU A 8 -8.49 36.02 16.86
CA LEU A 8 -8.96 36.04 15.47
C LEU A 8 -7.87 35.56 14.50
N MET A 9 -6.64 36.05 14.62
CA MET A 9 -5.53 35.65 13.75
C MET A 9 -5.22 34.15 13.84
N LEU A 10 -5.27 33.58 15.05
CA LEU A 10 -5.07 32.14 15.26
C LEU A 10 -6.20 31.31 14.64
N ILE A 11 -7.44 31.78 14.73
CA ILE A 11 -8.60 31.12 14.11
C ILE A 11 -8.47 31.16 12.58
N PHE A 12 -8.15 32.32 12.00
CA PHE A 12 -7.98 32.44 10.54
C PHE A 12 -6.78 31.62 10.03
N ALA A 13 -5.68 31.56 10.76
CA ALA A 13 -4.54 30.72 10.41
C ALA A 13 -4.89 29.22 10.46
N GLY A 14 -5.66 28.79 11.47
CA GLY A 14 -6.14 27.40 11.57
C GLY A 14 -7.07 27.01 10.42
N LEU A 15 -8.01 27.89 10.06
CA LEU A 15 -8.94 27.66 8.94
C LEU A 15 -8.21 27.60 7.59
N ALA A 16 -7.22 28.46 7.37
CA ALA A 16 -6.41 28.44 6.16
C ALA A 16 -5.59 27.15 6.03
N ALA A 17 -4.94 26.72 7.13
CA ALA A 17 -4.16 25.48 7.14
C ALA A 17 -5.02 24.22 6.91
N GLN A 18 -6.24 24.18 7.46
CA GLN A 18 -7.17 23.07 7.25
C GLN A 18 -7.69 23.04 5.80
N ALA A 19 -7.99 24.20 5.21
CA ALA A 19 -8.39 24.29 3.81
C ALA A 19 -7.26 23.84 2.86
N GLU A 20 -6.02 24.26 3.12
CA GLU A 20 -4.84 23.84 2.36
C GLU A 20 -4.61 22.32 2.47
N GLN A 21 -4.74 21.74 3.66
CA GLN A 21 -4.63 20.29 3.85
C GLN A 21 -5.73 19.51 3.10
N ARG A 22 -6.96 20.04 3.05
CA ARG A 22 -8.04 19.42 2.28
C ARG A 22 -7.75 19.40 0.80
N GLU A 23 -7.28 20.51 0.24
CA GLU A 23 -6.88 20.58 -1.17
C GLU A 23 -5.73 19.64 -1.49
N ASP A 24 -4.69 19.57 -0.65
CA ASP A 24 -3.58 18.62 -0.80
C ASP A 24 -4.10 17.17 -0.85
N TYR A 25 -5.06 16.82 0.00
CA TYR A 25 -5.64 15.47 0.08
C TYR A 25 -6.47 15.17 -1.18
N LEU A 26 -7.30 16.11 -1.63
CA LEU A 26 -8.11 15.93 -2.84
C LEU A 26 -7.24 15.85 -4.10
N GLU A 27 -6.20 16.69 -4.21
CA GLU A 27 -5.24 16.61 -5.31
C GLU A 27 -4.52 15.25 -5.31
N MET A 28 -4.04 14.81 -4.15
CA MET A 28 -3.37 13.53 -4.02
C MET A 28 -4.32 12.35 -4.35
N ALA A 29 -5.56 12.39 -3.89
CA ALA A 29 -6.57 11.38 -4.22
C ALA A 29 -6.85 11.34 -5.73
N ARG A 30 -7.01 12.51 -6.39
CA ARG A 30 -7.18 12.58 -7.85
C ARG A 30 -5.99 11.97 -8.59
N ARG A 31 -4.75 12.22 -8.14
CA ARG A 31 -3.55 11.68 -8.79
C ARG A 31 -3.37 10.17 -8.58
N GLY A 32 -3.61 9.67 -7.36
CA GLY A 32 -3.35 8.28 -7.02
C GLY A 32 -4.50 7.31 -7.38
N TRP A 33 -5.73 7.81 -7.53
CA TRP A 33 -6.93 6.98 -7.75
C TRP A 33 -7.71 7.31 -9.01
N SER A 34 -7.45 8.39 -9.74
CA SER A 34 -8.06 8.63 -11.06
C SER A 34 -7.14 8.09 -12.16
N TYR A 35 -7.25 6.80 -12.48
CA TYR A 35 -6.47 6.17 -13.54
C TYR A 35 -7.30 5.23 -14.41
N GLU A 36 -6.91 5.16 -15.69
CA GLU A 36 -7.44 4.19 -16.62
C GLU A 36 -6.75 2.84 -16.42
N LEU A 37 -7.56 1.82 -16.23
CA LEU A 37 -7.07 0.45 -16.18
C LEU A 37 -6.63 0.00 -17.57
N ARG A 38 -5.36 -0.37 -17.72
CA ARG A 38 -4.90 -1.10 -18.90
C ARG A 38 -5.57 -2.46 -18.92
N THR A 39 -6.63 -2.60 -19.71
CA THR A 39 -7.39 -3.86 -19.83
C THR A 39 -6.62 -4.93 -20.60
N THR A 40 -5.61 -4.55 -21.37
CA THR A 40 -4.89 -5.41 -22.31
C THR A 40 -3.58 -5.95 -21.73
N MET A 41 -3.63 -7.22 -21.32
CA MET A 41 -2.43 -8.06 -21.21
C MET A 41 -2.46 -9.04 -22.39
N ILE A 42 -1.41 -9.10 -23.19
CA ILE A 42 -1.36 -9.95 -24.40
C ILE A 42 -1.62 -11.42 -24.00
N GLY A 43 -2.76 -11.95 -24.46
CA GLY A 43 -3.21 -13.33 -24.23
C GLY A 43 -4.12 -13.54 -23.02
N ARG A 44 -4.53 -12.47 -22.31
CA ARG A 44 -5.57 -12.55 -21.27
C ARG A 44 -6.97 -12.61 -21.89
N ASP A 45 -7.87 -13.35 -21.25
CA ASP A 45 -9.29 -13.31 -21.56
C ASP A 45 -9.89 -11.92 -21.28
N MET A 46 -10.25 -11.21 -22.34
CA MET A 46 -10.77 -9.83 -22.29
C MET A 46 -12.23 -9.75 -21.87
N ALA A 47 -12.95 -10.88 -21.75
CA ALA A 47 -14.31 -10.90 -21.24
C ALA A 47 -14.37 -10.71 -19.71
N ILE A 48 -13.26 -10.85 -19.00
CA ILE A 48 -13.19 -10.70 -17.54
C ILE A 48 -13.21 -9.20 -17.17
N PRO A 49 -14.27 -8.70 -16.51
CA PRO A 49 -14.34 -7.30 -16.13
C PRO A 49 -13.28 -6.98 -15.08
N VAL A 50 -12.64 -5.81 -15.22
CA VAL A 50 -11.77 -5.25 -14.19
C VAL A 50 -12.61 -4.30 -13.35
N ARG A 51 -12.72 -4.57 -12.05
CA ARG A 51 -13.48 -3.75 -11.10
C ARG A 51 -12.66 -3.55 -9.84
N ILE A 52 -12.30 -2.32 -9.54
CA ILE A 52 -11.56 -2.00 -8.32
C ILE A 52 -12.53 -1.54 -7.25
N ASN A 53 -13.02 -2.46 -6.42
CA ASN A 53 -13.94 -2.11 -5.33
C ASN A 53 -13.22 -2.20 -3.99
N GLY A 54 -13.15 -1.06 -3.27
CA GLY A 54 -12.53 -0.99 -1.95
C GLY A 54 -13.10 -1.98 -0.94
N ARG A 55 -14.40 -2.30 -1.03
CA ARG A 55 -15.07 -3.25 -0.14
C ARG A 55 -14.73 -4.71 -0.44
N ASP A 56 -14.10 -5.02 -1.57
CA ASP A 56 -13.66 -6.40 -1.85
C ASP A 56 -12.55 -6.86 -0.92
N MET A 57 -11.89 -5.92 -0.25
CA MET A 57 -10.90 -6.20 0.78
C MET A 57 -11.51 -6.46 2.16
N ALA A 58 -12.79 -6.11 2.36
CA ALA A 58 -13.49 -6.33 3.61
C ALA A 58 -13.63 -7.83 3.92
N GLY A 59 -12.95 -8.30 4.97
CA GLY A 59 -12.92 -9.71 5.35
C GLY A 59 -12.07 -10.59 4.44
N ALA A 60 -11.15 -10.01 3.66
CA ALA A 60 -10.10 -10.76 2.99
C ALA A 60 -9.22 -11.49 4.02
N ALA A 61 -8.51 -12.52 3.57
CA ALA A 61 -7.46 -13.20 4.35
C ALA A 61 -6.08 -12.89 3.78
N LEU A 62 -5.10 -12.62 4.66
CA LEU A 62 -3.70 -12.52 4.29
C LEU A 62 -3.06 -13.91 4.38
N CYS A 63 -2.74 -14.50 3.23
CA CYS A 63 -2.05 -15.78 3.18
C CYS A 63 -0.55 -15.59 2.98
N VAL A 64 0.25 -15.94 3.99
CA VAL A 64 1.70 -15.84 3.94
C VAL A 64 2.30 -17.16 3.43
N VAL A 65 3.15 -17.04 2.40
CA VAL A 65 3.86 -18.16 1.75
C VAL A 65 5.36 -17.89 1.64
N GLY A 66 6.13 -18.94 1.37
CA GLY A 66 7.58 -18.87 1.22
C GLY A 66 8.29 -19.01 2.56
N GLU A 67 9.13 -18.05 2.89
CA GLU A 67 9.89 -18.08 4.14
C GLU A 67 9.02 -17.70 5.36
N LYS A 68 9.44 -18.17 6.53
CA LYS A 68 8.84 -17.72 7.80
C LYS A 68 9.05 -16.21 7.96
N PRO A 69 8.06 -15.44 8.44
CA PRO A 69 8.27 -14.03 8.72
C PRO A 69 9.37 -13.82 9.75
N HIS A 70 10.33 -12.97 9.40
CA HIS A 70 11.26 -12.36 10.34
C HIS A 70 10.48 -11.57 11.42
N ALA A 71 11.10 -11.33 12.58
CA ALA A 71 10.44 -10.63 13.70
C ALA A 71 9.92 -9.24 13.30
N GLU A 72 10.75 -8.44 12.62
CA GLU A 72 10.38 -7.12 12.06
C GLU A 72 9.19 -7.21 11.09
N THR A 73 9.21 -8.18 10.17
CA THR A 73 8.11 -8.42 9.23
C THR A 73 6.84 -8.79 9.98
N ARG A 74 6.91 -9.66 10.98
CA ARG A 74 5.75 -10.05 11.81
C ARG A 74 5.15 -8.87 12.56
N ALA A 75 5.97 -7.94 13.05
CA ALA A 75 5.49 -6.73 13.71
C ALA A 75 4.65 -5.86 12.77
N VAL A 76 5.16 -5.61 11.56
CA VAL A 76 4.41 -4.89 10.50
C VAL A 76 3.12 -5.61 10.14
N LEU A 77 3.17 -6.93 9.90
CA LEU A 77 1.97 -7.70 9.56
C LEU A 77 0.93 -7.68 10.68
N THR A 78 1.36 -7.72 11.95
CA THR A 78 0.45 -7.67 13.09
C THR A 78 -0.22 -6.30 13.20
N ALA A 79 0.56 -5.23 13.10
CA ALA A 79 0.03 -3.87 13.09
C ALA A 79 -0.94 -3.64 11.93
N PHE A 80 -0.58 -4.09 10.71
CA PHE A 80 -1.41 -3.92 9.52
C PHE A 80 -2.75 -4.65 9.65
N ARG A 81 -2.75 -5.89 10.17
CA ARG A 81 -4.00 -6.62 10.46
C ARG A 81 -4.88 -5.90 11.48
N GLY A 82 -4.28 -5.27 12.49
CA GLY A 82 -5.00 -4.45 13.45
C GLY A 82 -5.65 -3.24 12.79
N LEU A 83 -4.89 -2.51 11.97
CA LEU A 83 -5.39 -1.32 11.26
C LEU A 83 -6.52 -1.67 10.28
N ILE A 84 -6.35 -2.71 9.48
CA ILE A 84 -7.42 -3.19 8.57
C ILE A 84 -8.65 -3.65 9.37
N GLY A 85 -8.43 -4.30 10.52
CA GLY A 85 -9.50 -4.68 11.44
C GLY A 85 -10.34 -3.51 11.91
N GLU A 86 -9.68 -2.41 12.25
CA GLU A 86 -10.30 -1.15 12.66
C GLU A 86 -11.04 -0.47 11.51
N VAL A 87 -10.36 -0.29 10.37
CA VAL A 87 -10.88 0.40 9.18
C VAL A 87 -12.13 -0.29 8.60
N TYR A 88 -12.11 -1.62 8.50
CA TYR A 88 -13.19 -2.39 7.86
C TYR A 88 -14.20 -2.98 8.85
N GLY A 89 -13.96 -2.86 10.16
CA GLY A 89 -14.77 -3.50 11.20
C GLY A 89 -14.80 -5.03 11.13
N LYS A 90 -13.86 -5.64 10.40
CA LYS A 90 -13.75 -7.09 10.18
C LYS A 90 -12.30 -7.51 10.33
N PRO A 91 -12.01 -8.63 11.02
CA PRO A 91 -10.65 -9.10 11.15
C PRO A 91 -10.04 -9.39 9.77
N LEU A 92 -8.73 -9.19 9.64
CA LEU A 92 -7.91 -9.72 8.55
C LEU A 92 -7.28 -11.03 9.05
N PRO A 93 -7.86 -12.23 8.79
CA PRO A 93 -7.25 -13.49 9.20
C PRO A 93 -5.90 -13.66 8.50
N MET A 94 -4.91 -14.17 9.22
CA MET A 94 -3.60 -14.47 8.65
C MET A 94 -3.34 -15.96 8.69
N ARG A 95 -3.00 -16.54 7.54
CA ARG A 95 -2.69 -17.95 7.37
C ARG A 95 -1.24 -18.11 6.97
N PHE A 96 -0.60 -19.18 7.44
CA PHE A 96 0.74 -19.56 7.01
C PHE A 96 0.61 -20.84 6.19
N ALA A 97 0.69 -20.73 4.86
CA ALA A 97 0.52 -21.88 3.96
C ALA A 97 1.82 -22.61 3.63
N GLY A 98 2.94 -22.21 4.26
CA GLY A 98 4.24 -22.84 4.05
C GLY A 98 4.89 -22.38 2.75
N ALA A 99 5.55 -23.29 2.03
CA ALA A 99 6.35 -22.93 0.85
C ALA A 99 5.52 -22.46 -0.35
N THR A 100 4.25 -22.88 -0.45
CA THR A 100 3.45 -22.80 -1.66
C THR A 100 2.03 -22.28 -1.41
N ALA A 101 1.39 -21.76 -2.45
CA ALA A 101 0.08 -21.12 -2.37
C ALA A 101 -1.13 -22.07 -2.16
N GLN A 102 -0.96 -23.38 -2.32
CA GLN A 102 -2.08 -24.34 -2.25
C GLN A 102 -2.82 -24.29 -0.90
N GLY A 103 -2.10 -24.00 0.19
CA GLY A 103 -2.69 -23.90 1.53
C GLY A 103 -3.47 -22.59 1.80
N CYS A 104 -3.53 -21.67 0.85
CA CYS A 104 -4.21 -20.38 1.06
C CYS A 104 -5.74 -20.47 1.05
N GLY A 105 -6.28 -21.53 0.43
CA GLY A 105 -7.71 -21.72 0.23
C GLY A 105 -8.29 -20.80 -0.85
N ALA A 106 -9.59 -20.94 -1.10
CA ALA A 106 -10.36 -20.11 -2.02
C ALA A 106 -11.04 -18.93 -1.28
N GLY A 107 -11.47 -17.92 -2.04
CA GLY A 107 -12.14 -16.71 -1.54
C GLY A 107 -11.29 -15.45 -1.66
N ARG A 108 -11.65 -14.38 -0.93
CA ARG A 108 -10.89 -13.12 -0.91
C ARG A 108 -9.55 -13.32 -0.20
N VAL A 109 -8.48 -13.42 -0.98
CA VAL A 109 -7.12 -13.68 -0.47
C VAL A 109 -6.15 -12.65 -1.02
N VAL A 110 -5.29 -12.14 -0.14
CA VAL A 110 -4.04 -11.48 -0.50
C VAL A 110 -2.92 -12.46 -0.22
N LEU A 111 -2.21 -12.88 -1.26
CA LEU A 111 -1.11 -13.81 -1.16
C LEU A 111 0.20 -13.04 -0.96
N LEU A 112 0.83 -13.19 0.21
CA LEU A 112 2.11 -12.55 0.53
C LEU A 112 3.24 -13.58 0.51
N ARG A 113 4.09 -13.53 -0.51
CA ARG A 113 5.34 -14.29 -0.57
C ARG A 113 6.48 -13.54 0.09
N LEU A 114 7.08 -14.16 1.10
CA LEU A 114 8.29 -13.65 1.76
C LEU A 114 9.54 -14.37 1.27
N TYR A 115 10.62 -13.61 1.09
CA TYR A 115 11.94 -14.14 0.73
C TYR A 115 13.08 -13.27 1.27
N SER A 116 14.25 -13.85 1.58
CA SER A 116 15.39 -13.11 2.12
C SER A 116 16.57 -13.05 1.15
N GLY A 117 16.69 -14.04 0.28
CA GLY A 117 17.82 -14.21 -0.64
C GLY A 117 17.61 -13.56 -2.01
N ARG A 118 17.99 -14.33 -3.04
CA ARG A 118 17.71 -13.98 -4.44
C ARG A 118 16.20 -14.10 -4.72
N PRO A 119 15.69 -13.38 -5.73
CA PRO A 119 14.26 -13.42 -6.02
C PRO A 119 13.81 -14.84 -6.43
N PRO A 120 12.74 -15.38 -5.81
CA PRO A 120 12.32 -16.76 -6.02
C PRO A 120 11.42 -16.89 -7.26
N ASN A 121 11.93 -16.54 -8.46
CA ASN A 121 11.13 -16.46 -9.71
C ASN A 121 10.34 -17.74 -10.00
N ARG A 122 10.91 -18.92 -9.78
CA ARG A 122 10.17 -20.19 -9.97
C ARG A 122 8.96 -20.31 -9.03
N ALA A 123 9.10 -19.87 -7.79
CA ALA A 123 8.01 -19.90 -6.82
C ALA A 123 6.97 -18.81 -7.12
N LEU A 124 7.40 -17.65 -7.62
CA LEU A 124 6.52 -16.61 -8.15
C LEU A 124 5.68 -17.15 -9.32
N SER A 125 6.30 -17.76 -10.34
CA SER A 125 5.57 -18.41 -11.44
C SER A 125 4.57 -19.45 -10.95
N ALA A 126 4.96 -20.26 -9.95
CA ALA A 126 4.08 -21.28 -9.37
C ALA A 126 2.87 -20.68 -8.65
N ASP A 127 3.04 -19.57 -7.92
CA ASP A 127 1.93 -18.86 -7.29
C ASP A 127 0.98 -18.28 -8.34
N VAL A 128 1.51 -17.63 -9.38
CA VAL A 128 0.69 -17.09 -10.46
C VAL A 128 -0.06 -18.19 -11.21
N ALA A 129 0.56 -19.34 -11.45
CA ALA A 129 -0.11 -20.49 -12.04
C ALA A 129 -1.24 -21.03 -11.14
N TRP A 130 -1.01 -21.11 -9.82
CA TRP A 130 -2.04 -21.49 -8.86
C TRP A 130 -3.19 -20.48 -8.87
N MET A 131 -2.90 -19.17 -8.78
CA MET A 131 -3.92 -18.11 -8.83
C MET A 131 -4.71 -18.17 -10.13
N ASN A 132 -4.05 -18.38 -11.27
CA ASN A 132 -4.70 -18.51 -12.56
C ASN A 132 -5.75 -19.62 -12.56
N SER A 133 -5.43 -20.76 -11.95
CA SER A 133 -6.36 -21.89 -11.79
C SER A 133 -7.45 -21.63 -10.75
N ALA A 134 -7.10 -21.08 -9.59
CA ALA A 134 -8.00 -20.92 -8.45
C ALA A 134 -9.03 -19.80 -8.65
N PHE A 135 -8.66 -18.74 -9.36
CA PHE A 135 -9.48 -17.55 -9.58
C PHE A 135 -9.98 -17.43 -11.03
N GLY A 136 -9.55 -18.31 -11.93
CA GLY A 136 -9.93 -18.26 -13.34
C GLY A 136 -9.45 -16.98 -14.01
N LEU A 137 -8.18 -16.63 -13.86
CA LEU A 137 -7.60 -15.36 -14.34
C LEU A 137 -7.48 -15.28 -15.88
N GLY A 138 -7.58 -16.41 -16.57
CA GLY A 138 -7.45 -16.47 -18.03
C GLY A 138 -6.04 -16.13 -18.53
N LEU A 139 -5.01 -16.31 -17.71
CA LEU A 139 -3.62 -16.07 -18.10
C LEU A 139 -3.08 -17.26 -18.93
N PRO A 140 -2.22 -17.01 -19.93
CA PRO A 140 -1.55 -18.07 -20.68
C PRO A 140 -0.78 -19.03 -19.76
N ARG A 141 -0.96 -20.34 -19.97
CA ARG A 141 -0.23 -21.38 -19.21
C ARG A 141 1.24 -21.42 -19.62
N GLY A 142 2.11 -21.81 -18.68
CA GLY A 142 3.53 -22.02 -18.93
C GLY A 142 4.36 -20.74 -19.09
N ARG A 143 3.81 -19.56 -18.76
CA ARG A 143 4.60 -18.32 -18.69
C ARG A 143 5.43 -18.28 -17.41
N ASP A 144 6.66 -17.82 -17.56
CA ASP A 144 7.53 -17.49 -16.44
C ASP A 144 7.34 -16.04 -16.01
N TYR A 145 7.31 -15.84 -14.69
CA TYR A 145 7.23 -14.55 -14.05
C TYR A 145 8.52 -14.29 -13.29
N ALA A 146 9.06 -13.09 -13.43
CA ALA A 146 10.30 -12.68 -12.78
C ALA A 146 10.05 -11.46 -11.89
N ALA A 147 10.72 -11.44 -10.73
CA ALA A 147 10.74 -10.29 -9.86
C ALA A 147 11.43 -9.11 -10.57
N MET A 148 10.77 -7.95 -10.58
CA MET A 148 11.34 -6.72 -11.15
C MET A 148 11.85 -5.75 -10.08
N SER A 149 11.48 -5.99 -8.82
CA SER A 149 11.76 -5.15 -7.66
C SER A 149 11.86 -6.02 -6.39
N PRO A 150 12.48 -5.50 -5.31
CA PRO A 150 12.54 -6.23 -4.04
C PRO A 150 11.18 -6.39 -3.35
N ALA A 151 10.20 -5.61 -3.77
CA ALA A 151 8.81 -5.69 -3.36
C ALA A 151 7.93 -5.38 -4.56
N MET A 152 6.85 -6.13 -4.74
CA MET A 152 5.87 -5.89 -5.79
C MET A 152 4.49 -6.43 -5.38
N ALA A 153 3.46 -5.68 -5.70
CA ALA A 153 2.07 -6.09 -5.62
C ALA A 153 1.42 -6.09 -7.00
N GLN A 154 0.64 -7.13 -7.29
CA GLN A 154 -0.15 -7.19 -8.50
C GLN A 154 -1.51 -7.80 -8.20
N THR A 155 -2.57 -7.04 -8.49
CA THR A 155 -3.94 -7.53 -8.43
C THR A 155 -4.34 -8.15 -9.76
N PHE A 156 -4.89 -9.36 -9.69
CA PHE A 156 -5.44 -10.09 -10.82
C PHE A 156 -6.95 -10.25 -10.67
N PHE A 157 -7.64 -10.18 -11.81
CA PHE A 157 -9.09 -10.33 -11.89
C PHE A 157 -9.42 -11.55 -12.73
N GLY A 158 -10.29 -12.42 -12.21
CA GLY A 158 -10.72 -13.65 -12.86
C GLY A 158 -12.23 -13.88 -12.75
N HIS A 159 -12.71 -14.89 -13.46
CA HIS A 159 -14.14 -15.28 -13.47
C HIS A 159 -14.65 -15.74 -12.10
N LEU A 160 -13.75 -16.22 -11.23
CA LEU A 160 -14.09 -16.73 -9.89
C LEU A 160 -13.72 -15.75 -8.77
N GLY A 161 -13.31 -14.52 -9.12
CA GLY A 161 -12.98 -13.46 -8.18
C GLY A 161 -11.63 -12.81 -8.48
N GLN A 162 -11.17 -12.01 -7.52
CA GLN A 162 -9.89 -11.32 -7.58
C GLN A 162 -8.91 -11.85 -6.54
N VAL A 163 -7.62 -11.69 -6.83
CA VAL A 163 -6.53 -12.05 -5.93
C VAL A 163 -5.38 -11.08 -6.13
N THR A 164 -4.76 -10.66 -5.03
CA THR A 164 -3.54 -9.84 -5.07
C THR A 164 -2.35 -10.70 -4.67
N HIS A 165 -1.32 -10.70 -5.50
CA HIS A 165 -0.02 -11.29 -5.19
C HIS A 165 0.91 -10.18 -4.74
N ILE A 166 1.40 -10.29 -3.51
CA ILE A 166 2.46 -9.49 -2.95
C ILE A 166 3.69 -10.38 -2.84
N MET A 167 4.83 -9.91 -3.33
CA MET A 167 6.12 -10.54 -3.08
C MET A 167 7.04 -9.52 -2.46
N VAL A 168 7.57 -9.79 -1.27
CA VAL A 168 8.38 -8.83 -0.52
C VAL A 168 9.63 -9.48 0.04
N LYS A 169 10.76 -8.80 -0.18
CA LYS A 169 12.04 -9.14 0.44
C LYS A 169 12.00 -8.78 1.92
N GLN A 170 12.50 -9.67 2.78
CA GLN A 170 12.61 -9.45 4.22
C GLN A 170 14.06 -9.63 4.69
N PRO A 171 14.39 -9.28 5.95
CA PRO A 171 15.69 -9.59 6.52
C PRO A 171 15.95 -11.11 6.51
N GLY A 172 17.20 -11.48 6.23
CA GLY A 172 17.68 -12.83 6.49
C GLY A 172 17.74 -13.18 7.99
N PRO A 173 18.35 -14.31 8.37
CA PRO A 173 18.36 -14.78 9.76
C PRO A 173 19.18 -13.90 10.71
N SER A 174 20.09 -13.09 10.19
CA SER A 174 20.88 -12.13 10.97
C SER A 174 20.05 -10.93 11.39
N THR A 175 20.25 -10.43 12.61
CA THR A 175 19.63 -9.19 13.09
C THR A 175 19.96 -8.03 12.12
N PRO A 176 18.95 -7.43 11.46
CA PRO A 176 19.18 -6.31 10.55
C PRO A 176 19.68 -5.07 11.30
N GLY A 177 20.52 -4.26 10.67
CA GLY A 177 20.88 -2.92 11.17
C GLY A 177 19.75 -1.92 11.01
N THR A 178 19.97 -0.67 11.44
CA THR A 178 18.93 0.39 11.38
C THR A 178 18.46 0.70 9.97
N LEU A 179 19.39 0.74 9.00
CA LEU A 179 19.07 1.01 7.59
C LEU A 179 18.21 -0.11 7.01
N GLU A 180 18.63 -1.36 7.22
CA GLU A 180 17.93 -2.55 6.76
C GLU A 180 16.52 -2.62 7.35
N ARG A 181 16.36 -2.38 8.66
CA ARG A 181 15.05 -2.36 9.32
C ARG A 181 14.10 -1.35 8.68
N LYS A 182 14.56 -0.11 8.45
CA LYS A 182 13.76 0.92 7.77
C LYS A 182 13.38 0.50 6.35
N PHE A 183 14.34 -0.04 5.59
CA PHE A 183 14.14 -0.47 4.22
C PHE A 183 13.09 -1.59 4.10
N TYR A 184 13.27 -2.69 4.83
CA TYR A 184 12.35 -3.84 4.76
C TYR A 184 10.95 -3.51 5.27
N ARG A 185 10.86 -2.63 6.29
CA ARG A 185 9.59 -2.07 6.75
C ARG A 185 8.92 -1.25 5.64
N SER A 186 9.65 -0.31 5.03
CA SER A 186 9.12 0.61 4.03
C SER A 186 8.51 -0.12 2.84
N ILE A 187 9.25 -1.06 2.26
CA ILE A 187 8.76 -1.81 1.09
C ILE A 187 7.57 -2.71 1.46
N LEU A 188 7.54 -3.32 2.64
CA LEU A 188 6.39 -4.14 3.06
C LEU A 188 5.13 -3.31 3.30
N VAL A 189 5.28 -2.16 3.96
CA VAL A 189 4.16 -1.25 4.24
C VAL A 189 3.55 -0.72 2.95
N GLU A 190 4.38 -0.36 1.97
CA GLU A 190 3.94 0.11 0.65
C GLU A 190 3.07 -0.92 -0.06
N GLU A 191 3.57 -2.14 -0.27
CA GLU A 191 2.83 -3.17 -1.01
C GLU A 191 1.53 -3.58 -0.32
N LEU A 192 1.55 -3.67 1.03
CA LEU A 192 0.34 -3.95 1.80
C LEU A 192 -0.69 -2.83 1.61
N TYR A 193 -0.26 -1.58 1.67
CA TYR A 193 -1.14 -0.43 1.53
C TYR A 193 -1.73 -0.33 0.12
N GLN A 194 -0.90 -0.42 -0.92
CA GLN A 194 -1.36 -0.44 -2.32
C GLN A 194 -2.33 -1.59 -2.58
N SER A 195 -2.09 -2.78 -2.00
CA SER A 195 -2.97 -3.94 -2.18
C SER A 195 -4.36 -3.77 -1.56
N PHE A 196 -4.50 -2.93 -0.52
CA PHE A 196 -5.77 -2.72 0.19
C PHE A 196 -6.48 -1.43 -0.20
N THR A 197 -5.81 -0.52 -0.91
CA THR A 197 -6.38 0.74 -1.38
C THR A 197 -6.45 0.87 -2.89
N PHE A 198 -5.68 0.08 -3.63
CA PHE A 198 -5.48 0.20 -5.08
C PHE A 198 -4.93 1.57 -5.51
N GLY A 199 -4.27 2.28 -4.59
CA GLY A 199 -3.55 3.51 -4.95
C GLY A 199 -2.36 3.21 -5.83
N MET A 200 -2.13 4.06 -6.82
CA MET A 200 -0.98 4.00 -7.71
C MET A 200 0.14 4.93 -7.24
N ASP A 201 1.38 4.61 -7.60
CA ASP A 201 2.52 5.50 -7.37
C ASP A 201 2.31 6.85 -8.09
N VAL A 202 2.64 7.93 -7.37
CA VAL A 202 2.52 9.31 -7.84
C VAL A 202 3.90 9.93 -7.91
N LEU A 203 4.36 10.20 -9.13
CA LEU A 203 5.63 10.89 -9.33
C LEU A 203 5.57 12.31 -8.77
N LYS A 204 6.55 12.61 -7.92
CA LYS A 204 6.78 13.93 -7.35
C LYS A 204 7.99 14.58 -8.02
N PHE A 205 7.78 15.73 -8.64
CA PHE A 205 8.84 16.47 -9.34
C PHE A 205 9.40 17.64 -8.53
N ASP A 206 8.56 18.25 -7.69
CA ASP A 206 8.99 19.27 -6.74
C ASP A 206 9.66 18.63 -5.52
N ARG A 207 10.95 18.87 -5.33
CA ARG A 207 11.75 18.31 -4.24
C ARG A 207 11.55 19.01 -2.91
N ASP A 208 11.07 20.25 -2.92
CA ASP A 208 10.95 21.08 -1.73
C ASP A 208 9.57 20.93 -1.07
N ALA A 209 8.55 20.53 -1.84
CA ALA A 209 7.26 20.21 -1.26
C ALA A 209 7.30 18.94 -0.39
N ARG A 210 6.57 18.97 0.73
CA ARG A 210 6.41 17.83 1.66
C ARG A 210 5.80 16.59 1.01
N PHE A 211 6.03 15.42 1.61
CA PHE A 211 5.27 14.22 1.27
C PHE A 211 3.90 14.24 1.97
N VAL A 212 2.87 13.97 1.19
CA VAL A 212 1.49 13.76 1.64
C VAL A 212 1.20 12.27 1.81
N SER A 213 1.80 11.41 0.97
CA SER A 213 1.50 9.97 0.89
C SER A 213 2.76 9.12 0.73
N LYS A 214 2.71 7.89 1.23
CA LYS A 214 3.70 6.83 0.95
C LYS A 214 3.84 6.52 -0.54
N LEU A 215 2.78 6.73 -1.32
CA LEU A 215 2.77 6.49 -2.78
C LEU A 215 3.47 7.58 -3.58
N GLN A 216 3.87 8.68 -2.93
CA GLN A 216 4.64 9.70 -3.61
C GLN A 216 6.10 9.30 -3.68
N GLU A 217 6.66 9.35 -4.88
CA GLU A 217 8.07 9.01 -5.10
C GLU A 217 8.81 10.05 -5.95
N PHE A 218 10.07 10.29 -5.59
CA PHE A 218 11.03 10.94 -6.48
C PHE A 218 11.65 9.90 -7.41
N PRO A 219 11.74 10.17 -8.72
CA PRO A 219 12.41 9.26 -9.63
C PRO A 219 13.91 9.21 -9.31
N VAL A 220 14.40 8.02 -8.91
CA VAL A 220 15.82 7.76 -8.65
C VAL A 220 16.29 6.61 -9.54
N ASN A 221 17.39 6.81 -10.28
CA ASN A 221 17.96 5.76 -11.12
C ASN A 221 18.71 4.72 -10.27
N MET A 222 18.07 3.58 -10.02
CA MET A 222 18.62 2.46 -9.25
C MET A 222 18.91 1.21 -10.09
N GLY A 223 18.74 1.26 -11.42
CA GLY A 223 18.69 0.07 -12.28
C GLY A 223 19.97 -0.80 -12.28
N ARG A 224 21.10 -0.25 -11.83
CA ARG A 224 22.38 -0.97 -11.73
C ARG A 224 22.78 -1.34 -10.30
N MET A 225 21.98 -0.96 -9.31
CA MET A 225 22.30 -1.18 -7.90
C MET A 225 21.73 -2.52 -7.42
N PRO A 226 22.54 -3.38 -6.77
CA PRO A 226 22.00 -4.60 -6.16
C PRO A 226 20.99 -4.25 -5.07
N TRP A 227 19.82 -4.91 -5.05
CA TRP A 227 18.75 -4.64 -4.07
C TRP A 227 19.17 -4.83 -2.61
N SER A 228 20.20 -5.65 -2.36
CA SER A 228 20.74 -5.88 -1.01
C SER A 228 21.87 -4.92 -0.63
N SER A 229 22.23 -3.97 -1.51
CA SER A 229 23.27 -2.99 -1.23
C SER A 229 22.73 -1.84 -0.37
N ARG A 230 23.58 -1.30 0.51
CA ARG A 230 23.24 -0.12 1.32
C ARG A 230 22.91 1.11 0.46
N GLY A 231 23.53 1.23 -0.73
CA GLY A 231 23.25 2.30 -1.68
C GLY A 231 21.81 2.24 -2.19
N PHE A 232 21.36 1.06 -2.64
CA PHE A 232 19.98 0.84 -3.06
C PHE A 232 18.99 1.15 -1.93
N MET A 233 19.25 0.66 -0.72
CA MET A 233 18.37 0.90 0.44
C MET A 233 18.24 2.38 0.78
N ARG A 234 19.34 3.13 0.76
CA ARG A 234 19.31 4.59 0.97
C ARG A 234 18.56 5.32 -0.13
N ALA A 235 18.73 4.89 -1.38
CA ALA A 235 18.04 5.48 -2.52
C ALA A 235 16.52 5.33 -2.39
N ILE A 236 16.02 4.13 -2.06
CA ILE A 236 14.60 3.88 -1.80
C ILE A 236 14.08 4.71 -0.62
N LEU A 237 14.79 4.69 0.50
CA LEU A 237 14.36 5.44 1.70
C LEU A 237 14.45 6.96 1.53
N GLY A 238 15.16 7.45 0.52
CA GLY A 238 15.23 8.84 0.13
C GLY A 238 14.24 9.21 -0.98
N SER A 239 13.68 8.24 -1.71
CA SER A 239 12.75 8.50 -2.80
C SER A 239 11.31 8.62 -2.32
N ASN A 240 10.92 7.95 -1.23
CA ASN A 240 9.57 8.00 -0.68
C ASN A 240 9.56 7.88 0.86
N PRO A 241 8.41 8.14 1.53
CA PRO A 241 8.28 7.94 2.98
C PRO A 241 8.63 6.52 3.44
N VAL A 242 9.01 6.36 4.71
CA VAL A 242 9.38 5.04 5.30
C VAL A 242 8.11 4.23 5.66
N GLY A 243 6.98 4.90 5.79
CA GLY A 243 5.71 4.30 6.21
C GLY A 243 4.53 5.17 5.79
N LEU A 244 3.35 4.85 6.30
CA LEU A 244 2.11 5.52 5.97
C LEU A 244 2.09 6.94 6.53
N CYS A 245 1.71 7.89 5.69
CA CYS A 245 1.36 9.24 6.09
C CYS A 245 -0.11 9.28 6.54
N ARG A 246 -0.54 10.37 7.20
CA ARG A 246 -1.92 10.52 7.65
C ARG A 246 -2.94 10.41 6.51
N PHE A 247 -2.61 10.96 5.34
CA PHE A 247 -3.42 10.81 4.12
C PHE A 247 -3.63 9.34 3.74
N ASP A 248 -2.63 8.47 3.93
CA ASP A 248 -2.77 7.06 3.56
C ASP A 248 -3.79 6.35 4.45
N VAL A 249 -3.80 6.68 5.74
CA VAL A 249 -4.80 6.18 6.70
C VAL A 249 -6.18 6.77 6.40
N PHE A 250 -6.25 8.04 6.02
CA PHE A 250 -7.47 8.68 5.51
C PHE A 250 -8.02 7.92 4.31
N MET A 251 -7.16 7.55 3.34
CA MET A 251 -7.58 6.82 2.15
C MET A 251 -8.02 5.39 2.45
N LEU A 252 -7.41 4.70 3.42
CA LEU A 252 -7.91 3.39 3.89
C LEU A 252 -9.37 3.50 4.38
N HIS A 253 -9.68 4.50 5.20
CA HIS A 253 -11.05 4.76 5.65
C HIS A 253 -11.98 5.14 4.49
N ALA A 254 -11.52 5.97 3.55
CA ALA A 254 -12.30 6.37 2.39
C ALA A 254 -12.68 5.17 1.50
N VAL A 255 -11.69 4.33 1.18
CA VAL A 255 -11.84 3.11 0.37
C VAL A 255 -12.79 2.12 1.04
N ALA A 256 -12.68 1.94 2.36
CA ALA A 256 -13.53 1.00 3.10
C ALA A 256 -15.00 1.42 3.17
N GLN A 257 -15.27 2.73 3.13
CA GLN A 257 -16.59 3.29 3.41
C GLN A 257 -17.30 3.86 2.19
N SER A 258 -16.58 4.06 1.08
CA SER A 258 -17.19 4.56 -0.16
C SER A 258 -18.30 3.61 -0.64
N PRO A 259 -19.50 4.13 -0.93
CA PRO A 259 -20.61 3.31 -1.42
C PRO A 259 -20.45 2.92 -2.88
N GLY A 260 -19.52 3.57 -3.60
CA GLY A 260 -19.30 3.41 -5.02
C GLY A 260 -18.97 1.97 -5.44
N ALA A 261 -19.20 1.69 -6.71
CA ALA A 261 -18.83 0.42 -7.31
C ALA A 261 -17.31 0.33 -7.56
N GLN A 262 -16.65 1.47 -7.77
CA GLN A 262 -15.23 1.54 -8.09
C GLN A 262 -14.54 2.70 -7.37
N THR A 263 -13.28 2.50 -6.95
CA THR A 263 -12.45 3.53 -6.30
C THR A 263 -11.67 4.39 -7.28
N ASN A 264 -11.83 4.18 -8.60
CA ASN A 264 -11.25 5.02 -9.64
C ASN A 264 -12.30 5.81 -10.44
N ALA A 265 -13.54 5.84 -9.96
CA ALA A 265 -14.63 6.59 -10.57
C ALA A 265 -14.75 8.00 -9.94
N PRO A 266 -15.24 9.02 -10.67
CA PRO A 266 -15.36 10.39 -10.15
C PRO A 266 -16.13 10.49 -8.82
N GLU A 267 -17.15 9.65 -8.63
CA GLU A 267 -18.00 9.61 -7.43
C GLU A 267 -17.19 9.26 -6.17
N PHE A 268 -16.04 8.60 -6.32
CA PHE A 268 -15.15 8.34 -5.19
C PHE A 268 -14.51 9.62 -4.66
N ILE A 269 -14.10 10.53 -5.55
CA ILE A 269 -13.52 11.83 -5.16
C ILE A 269 -14.60 12.72 -4.53
N GLU A 270 -15.82 12.70 -5.08
CA GLU A 270 -16.97 13.41 -4.49
C GLU A 270 -17.30 12.89 -3.09
N PHE A 271 -17.27 11.57 -2.89
CA PHE A 271 -17.45 10.96 -1.57
C PHE A 271 -16.39 11.44 -0.58
N ILE A 272 -15.11 11.44 -0.99
CA ILE A 272 -14.00 11.92 -0.16
C ILE A 272 -14.23 13.36 0.27
N ASP A 273 -14.57 14.24 -0.67
CA ASP A 273 -14.77 15.66 -0.41
C ASP A 273 -15.95 15.90 0.56
N ALA A 274 -17.08 15.23 0.31
CA ALA A 274 -18.27 15.33 1.16
C ALA A 274 -18.07 14.76 2.58
N ASN A 275 -17.11 13.85 2.77
CA ASN A 275 -16.84 13.19 4.04
C ASN A 275 -15.52 13.61 4.70
N TYR A 276 -14.86 14.65 4.19
CA TYR A 276 -13.49 15.01 4.55
C TYR A 276 -13.27 15.07 6.06
N GLU A 277 -14.03 15.89 6.78
CA GLU A 277 -13.86 16.11 8.23
C GLU A 277 -13.96 14.81 9.03
N ARG A 278 -14.91 13.94 8.65
CA ARG A 278 -15.13 12.66 9.31
C ARG A 278 -14.00 11.68 9.04
N LEU A 279 -13.54 11.60 7.79
CA LEU A 279 -12.42 10.76 7.39
C LEU A 279 -11.10 11.25 8.00
N ASP A 280 -10.91 12.57 8.09
CA ASP A 280 -9.74 13.18 8.72
C ASP A 280 -9.69 12.89 10.23
N ALA A 281 -10.83 12.96 10.91
CA ALA A 281 -10.94 12.59 12.33
C ALA A 281 -10.62 11.11 12.58
N LEU A 282 -11.22 10.20 11.80
CA LEU A 282 -10.91 8.75 11.87
C LEU A 282 -9.44 8.48 11.59
N SER A 283 -8.86 9.18 10.60
CA SER A 283 -7.44 9.03 10.28
C SER A 283 -6.55 9.50 11.43
N ALA A 284 -6.90 10.59 12.11
CA ALA A 284 -6.15 11.10 13.27
C ALA A 284 -6.16 10.09 14.42
N GLU A 285 -7.31 9.50 14.72
CA GLU A 285 -7.46 8.50 15.77
C GLU A 285 -6.58 7.27 15.49
N SER A 286 -6.72 6.68 14.30
CA SER A 286 -5.89 5.54 13.89
C SER A 286 -4.39 5.90 13.84
N PHE A 287 -4.02 7.10 13.38
CA PHE A 287 -2.62 7.51 13.28
C PHE A 287 -1.97 7.71 14.66
N ALA A 288 -2.76 8.13 15.66
CA ALA A 288 -2.29 8.30 17.05
C ALA A 288 -2.21 6.98 17.84
N ASP A 289 -2.81 5.90 17.35
CA ASP A 289 -2.81 4.62 18.05
C ASP A 289 -1.42 3.94 18.02
N ALA A 290 -0.84 3.74 19.21
CA ALA A 290 0.47 3.13 19.38
C ALA A 290 0.58 1.71 18.81
N ARG A 291 -0.53 0.96 18.69
CA ARG A 291 -0.57 -0.37 18.07
C ARG A 291 -0.17 -0.32 16.60
N PHE A 292 -0.38 0.82 15.92
CA PHE A 292 -0.13 0.97 14.49
C PHE A 292 1.17 1.75 14.18
N ALA A 293 1.92 2.17 15.21
CA ALA A 293 3.21 2.85 15.05
C ALA A 293 4.22 2.14 14.10
N PRO A 294 4.27 0.79 14.00
CA PRO A 294 5.11 0.10 13.00
C PRO A 294 4.71 0.33 11.54
N LEU A 295 3.57 0.98 11.27
CA LEU A 295 3.12 1.32 9.92
C LEU A 295 3.36 2.79 9.61
N MET A 296 3.24 3.67 10.61
CA MET A 296 3.19 5.11 10.42
C MET A 296 4.56 5.78 10.23
N ASP A 297 4.58 6.81 9.41
CA ASP A 297 5.69 7.75 9.28
C ASP A 297 5.24 9.14 9.76
N PRO A 298 5.47 9.48 11.04
CA PRO A 298 5.06 10.78 11.59
C PRO A 298 5.77 11.95 10.92
N ASP A 299 6.90 11.68 10.25
CA ASP A 299 7.75 12.67 9.61
C ASP A 299 7.47 12.77 8.10
N CYS A 300 6.31 12.31 7.60
CA CYS A 300 5.94 12.52 6.19
C CYS A 300 5.92 14.01 5.81
N ALA A 301 5.42 14.85 6.72
CA ALA A 301 5.36 16.29 6.52
C ALA A 301 6.66 17.03 6.88
N ALA A 302 7.67 16.33 7.42
CA ALA A 302 8.95 16.94 7.74
C ALA A 302 9.74 17.16 6.44
N ASP A 303 10.36 18.33 6.31
CA ASP A 303 11.26 18.64 5.21
C ASP A 303 12.38 17.60 5.15
N ARG A 304 12.36 16.76 4.11
CA ARG A 304 13.37 15.74 3.84
C ARG A 304 14.39 16.30 2.86
N THR A 305 14.95 17.47 3.18
CA THR A 305 16.20 17.92 2.58
C THR A 305 17.26 16.87 2.87
N VAL A 306 17.47 15.98 1.90
CA VAL A 306 18.55 15.00 1.90
C VAL A 306 19.86 15.79 1.92
N ARG A 307 20.50 15.88 3.10
CA ARG A 307 21.91 16.24 3.22
C ARG A 307 22.78 15.02 2.95
#